data_AF-A0A537ANX0-F1
#
_entry.id   AF-A0A537ANX0-F1
#
_cell.length_a   1.000
_cell.length_b   1.000
_cell.length_c   1.000
_cell.angle_alpha   90.00
_cell.angle_beta   90.00
_cell.angle_gamma   90.00
#
_symmetry.space_group_name_H-M   'P 1'
#
loop_
_entity.id
_entity.type
_entity.pdbx_description
1 polymer ?
#
loop_
_entity_poly.entity_id
_entity_poly.type
_entity_poly.pdbx_seq_one_letter_code
_entity_poly.pdbx_strand_id
1 'polypeptide(L)'
;MVDWRMRYTLLTCIALAGCAGMTENECRVADWSQLGERDGITGNQPRIEVYAYQCGRYQVAAAEKDYLDGWWMGHAEFVRRADSMEGAQ
;
A
#
# COMPACT_ATOMS: atom_id res chain seq x y z
N MET A 1 1.53 -12.11 35.18
CA MET A 1 1.23 -13.55 35.00
C MET A 1 0.45 -13.65 33.69
N VAL A 2 1.06 -14.12 32.61
CA VAL A 2 0.36 -14.24 31.31
C VAL A 2 -0.20 -15.65 31.25
N ASP A 3 -1.45 -15.80 31.65
CA ASP A 3 -2.12 -17.10 31.73
C ASP A 3 -2.26 -17.76 30.34
N TRP A 4 -2.33 -19.09 30.31
CA TRP A 4 -2.49 -19.87 29.06
C TRP A 4 -3.67 -19.40 28.20
N ARG A 5 -4.76 -18.97 28.84
CA ARG A 5 -5.95 -18.39 28.18
C ARG A 5 -5.61 -17.09 27.46
N MET A 6 -4.77 -16.24 28.06
CA MET A 6 -4.34 -14.97 27.49
C MET A 6 -3.41 -15.16 26.28
N ARG A 7 -2.55 -16.19 26.32
CA ARG A 7 -1.70 -16.58 25.17
C ARG A 7 -2.53 -17.07 23.98
N TYR A 8 -3.59 -17.82 24.25
CA TYR A 8 -4.50 -18.33 23.23
C TYR A 8 -5.30 -17.21 22.55
N THR A 9 -5.79 -16.23 23.33
CA THR A 9 -6.47 -15.05 22.79
C THR A 9 -5.55 -14.23 21.89
N LEU A 10 -4.29 -14.00 22.30
CA LEU A 10 -3.31 -13.27 21.48
C LEU A 10 -3.01 -13.96 20.14
N LEU A 11 -2.85 -15.29 20.14
CA LEU A 11 -2.58 -16.07 18.93
C LEU A 11 -3.74 -15.98 17.92
N THR A 12 -4.98 -15.85 18.41
CA THR A 12 -6.16 -15.76 17.53
C THR A 12 -6.25 -14.39 16.86
N CYS A 13 -5.90 -13.31 17.57
CA CYS A 13 -5.92 -11.95 17.00
C CYS A 13 -4.89 -11.74 15.88
N ILE A 14 -3.71 -12.36 15.98
CA ILE A 14 -2.67 -12.25 14.94
C ILE A 14 -3.09 -12.98 13.66
N ALA A 15 -3.89 -14.05 13.76
CA ALA A 15 -4.36 -14.82 12.60
C ALA A 15 -5.38 -14.06 11.72
N LEU A 16 -6.04 -13.03 12.26
CA LEU A 16 -7.02 -12.20 11.51
C LEU A 16 -6.36 -11.07 10.72
N ALA A 17 -5.06 -10.81 10.91
CA ALA A 17 -4.29 -9.89 10.07
C ALA A 17 -3.88 -10.60 8.75
N GLY A 18 -4.86 -10.99 7.94
CA GLY A 18 -4.60 -11.51 6.59
C GLY A 18 -4.02 -10.42 5.68
N CYS A 19 -3.32 -10.82 4.61
CA CYS A 19 -2.89 -9.93 3.53
C CYS A 19 -4.12 -9.34 2.83
N ALA A 20 -4.65 -8.24 3.37
CA ALA A 20 -5.80 -7.55 2.82
C ALA A 20 -5.39 -6.83 1.52
N GLY A 21 -5.85 -7.36 0.39
CA GLY A 21 -5.93 -6.60 -0.86
C GLY A 21 -7.12 -5.65 -0.83
N MET A 22 -7.26 -4.82 -1.87
CA MET A 22 -8.38 -3.90 -2.02
C MET A 22 -9.71 -4.66 -2.11
N THR A 23 -10.68 -4.18 -1.34
CA THR A 23 -12.09 -4.54 -1.44
C THR A 23 -12.71 -3.94 -2.69
N GLU A 24 -13.89 -4.43 -3.08
CA GLU A 24 -14.65 -3.89 -4.20
C GLU A 24 -14.93 -2.39 -4.04
N ASN A 25 -15.35 -1.97 -2.84
CA ASN A 25 -15.65 -0.57 -2.58
C ASN A 25 -14.41 0.30 -2.74
N GLU A 26 -13.27 -0.13 -2.16
CA GLU A 26 -12.00 0.58 -2.30
C GLU A 26 -11.60 0.71 -3.78
N CYS A 27 -11.77 -0.33 -4.60
CA CYS A 27 -11.50 -0.25 -6.03
C CYS A 27 -12.40 0.79 -6.73
N ARG A 28 -13.68 0.85 -6.36
CA ARG A 28 -14.66 1.74 -7.01
C ARG A 28 -14.49 3.21 -6.65
N VAL A 29 -14.03 3.51 -5.44
CA VAL A 29 -13.87 4.89 -4.95
C VAL A 29 -12.41 5.34 -4.85
N ALA A 30 -11.48 4.53 -5.37
CA ALA A 30 -10.06 4.84 -5.32
C ALA A 30 -9.72 6.15 -6.04
N ASP A 31 -9.03 7.02 -5.32
CA ASP A 31 -8.20 8.06 -5.93
C ASP A 31 -6.86 7.42 -6.30
N TRP A 32 -6.72 7.08 -7.59
CA TRP A 32 -5.56 6.36 -8.11
C TRP A 32 -4.28 7.19 -8.01
N SER A 33 -4.35 8.49 -8.25
CA SER A 33 -3.18 9.39 -8.13
C SER A 33 -2.71 9.46 -6.69
N GLN A 34 -3.61 9.67 -5.74
CA GLN A 34 -3.26 9.72 -4.32
C GLN A 34 -2.74 8.36 -3.81
N LEU A 35 -3.30 7.25 -4.30
CA LEU A 35 -2.80 5.92 -3.99
C LEU A 35 -1.37 5.72 -4.50
N GLY A 36 -1.09 6.14 -5.74
CA GLY A 36 0.24 6.13 -6.32
C GLY A 36 1.24 6.93 -5.50
N GLU A 37 0.91 8.18 -5.16
CA GLU A 37 1.78 9.06 -4.37
C GLU A 37 2.15 8.44 -3.01
N ARG A 38 1.16 7.89 -2.30
CA ARG A 38 1.40 7.19 -1.03
C ARG A 38 2.29 5.97 -1.18
N ASP A 39 2.18 5.24 -2.28
CA ASP A 39 3.06 4.10 -2.53
C ASP A 39 4.48 4.57 -2.86
N GLY A 40 4.62 5.58 -3.71
CA GLY A 40 5.91 6.12 -4.15
C GLY A 40 6.74 6.69 -3.01
N ILE A 41 6.12 7.35 -2.03
CA ILE A 41 6.83 7.96 -0.89
C ILE A 41 7.54 6.93 0.00
N THR A 42 7.17 5.65 -0.11
CA THR A 42 7.79 4.55 0.63
C THR A 42 9.06 4.02 -0.05
N GLY A 43 9.36 4.44 -1.28
CA GLY A 43 10.50 3.96 -2.07
C GLY A 43 10.33 2.55 -2.65
N ASN A 44 9.15 1.94 -2.50
CA ASN A 44 8.84 0.63 -3.10
C ASN A 44 8.49 0.77 -4.58
N GLN A 45 8.75 -0.28 -5.36
CA GLN A 45 8.33 -0.35 -6.77
C GLN A 45 6.81 -0.14 -6.93
N PRO A 46 6.36 0.38 -8.09
CA PRO A 46 4.94 0.50 -8.41
C PRO A 46 4.23 -0.86 -8.27
N ARG A 47 2.98 -0.84 -7.83
CA ARG A 47 2.16 -2.04 -7.57
C ARG A 47 0.90 -2.08 -8.44
N ILE A 48 0.90 -1.38 -9.57
CA ILE A 48 -0.31 -1.20 -10.39
C ILE A 48 -0.89 -2.51 -10.90
N GLU A 49 -0.04 -3.49 -11.20
CA GLU A 49 -0.39 -4.82 -11.67
C GLU A 49 -1.13 -5.62 -10.58
N VAL A 50 -0.73 -5.42 -9.32
CA VAL A 50 -1.40 -6.02 -8.16
C VAL A 50 -2.80 -5.43 -8.01
N TYR A 51 -2.94 -4.11 -8.13
CA TYR A 51 -4.24 -3.44 -8.05
C TYR A 51 -5.14 -3.77 -9.25
N ALA A 52 -4.60 -3.81 -10.46
CA ALA A 52 -5.30 -4.21 -11.67
C ALA A 52 -5.85 -5.63 -11.55
N TYR A 53 -5.05 -6.56 -11.03
CA TYR A 53 -5.50 -7.94 -10.75
C TYR A 53 -6.63 -7.97 -9.71
N GLN A 54 -6.47 -7.28 -8.58
CA GLN A 54 -7.46 -7.28 -7.50
C GLN A 54 -8.78 -6.64 -7.93
N CYS A 55 -8.72 -5.44 -8.51
CA CYS A 55 -9.89 -4.69 -8.92
C CYS A 55 -10.56 -5.27 -10.18
N GLY A 56 -9.80 -5.95 -11.04
CA GLY A 56 -10.34 -6.69 -12.19
C GLY A 56 -11.32 -7.80 -11.79
N ARG A 57 -11.15 -8.41 -10.60
CA ARG A 57 -12.10 -9.39 -10.04
C ARG A 57 -13.49 -8.80 -9.79
N TYR A 58 -13.57 -7.48 -9.63
CA TYR A 58 -14.81 -6.71 -9.43
C TYR A 58 -15.24 -5.94 -10.70
N GLN A 59 -14.60 -6.23 -11.84
CA GLN A 59 -14.82 -5.54 -13.11
C GLN A 59 -14.55 -4.03 -13.03
N VAL A 60 -13.60 -3.63 -12.18
CA VAL A 60 -13.11 -2.26 -12.06
C VAL A 60 -11.72 -2.19 -12.68
N ALA A 61 -11.55 -1.35 -13.70
CA ALA A 61 -10.25 -1.09 -14.30
C ALA A 61 -9.45 -0.12 -13.41
N ALA A 62 -8.19 -0.45 -13.13
CA ALA A 62 -7.28 0.46 -12.45
C ALA A 62 -6.87 1.60 -13.39
N ALA A 63 -6.86 2.84 -12.90
CA ALA A 63 -6.37 3.98 -13.67
C ALA A 63 -4.84 4.04 -13.59
N GLU A 64 -4.18 3.20 -14.40
CA GLU A 64 -2.73 3.01 -14.38
C GLU A 64 -1.96 4.31 -14.56
N LYS A 65 -2.36 5.16 -15.51
CA LYS A 65 -1.71 6.45 -15.75
C LYS A 65 -1.76 7.32 -14.49
N ASP A 66 -2.94 7.49 -13.88
CA ASP A 66 -3.11 8.34 -12.71
C ASP A 66 -2.28 7.81 -11.53
N TYR A 67 -2.30 6.49 -11.33
CA TYR A 67 -1.47 5.83 -10.31
C TYR A 67 0.03 6.07 -10.53
N LEU A 68 0.53 5.89 -11.76
CA LEU A 68 1.95 6.08 -12.05
C LEU A 68 2.38 7.54 -11.95
N ASP A 69 1.54 8.49 -12.39
CA ASP A 69 1.78 9.92 -12.22
C ASP A 69 1.92 10.27 -10.73
N GLY A 70 1.01 9.75 -9.89
CA GLY A 70 1.09 9.83 -8.44
C GLY A 70 2.39 9.22 -7.88
N TRP A 71 2.70 7.98 -8.29
CA TRP A 71 3.86 7.24 -7.80
C TRP A 71 5.18 7.97 -8.08
N TRP A 72 5.34 8.56 -9.27
CA TRP A 72 6.53 9.35 -9.59
C TRP A 72 6.69 10.56 -8.68
N MET A 73 5.59 11.26 -8.34
CA MET A 73 5.63 12.38 -7.40
C MET A 73 6.09 11.94 -6.00
N GLY A 74 5.50 10.85 -5.48
CA GLY A 74 5.88 10.29 -4.19
C GLY A 74 7.32 9.79 -4.15
N HIS A 75 7.76 9.11 -5.21
CA HIS A 75 9.13 8.56 -5.29
C HIS A 75 10.19 9.67 -5.39
N ALA A 76 9.90 10.77 -6.09
CA ALA A 76 10.79 11.93 -6.13
C ALA A 76 11.01 12.54 -4.73
N GLU A 77 9.97 12.54 -3.88
CA GLU A 77 10.08 12.95 -2.47
C GLU A 77 10.92 11.95 -1.66
N PHE A 78 10.74 10.64 -1.86
CA PHE A 78 11.56 9.61 -1.22
C PHE A 78 13.06 9.83 -1.49
N VAL A 79 13.43 10.00 -2.77
CA VAL A 79 14.83 10.26 -3.17
C VAL A 79 15.38 11.52 -2.50
N ARG A 80 14.61 12.62 -2.50
CA ARG A 80 15.04 13.87 -1.87
C ARG A 80 15.34 13.71 -0.38
N ARG A 81 14.54 12.89 0.33
CA ARG A 81 14.75 12.59 1.75
C ARG A 81 15.97 11.72 1.97
N ALA A 82 16.18 10.71 1.11
CA ALA A 82 17.36 9.85 1.16
C ALA A 82 18.65 10.67 0.98
N ASP A 83 18.72 11.52 -0.04
CA ASP A 83 19.87 12.39 -0.31
C ASP A 83 20.15 13.34 0.88
N SER A 84 19.09 13.90 1.48
CA SER A 84 19.21 14.79 2.65
C SER A 84 19.77 14.09 3.89
N MET A 85 19.55 12.77 4.03
CA MET A 85 20.10 11.97 5.12
C MET A 85 21.57 11.63 4.90
N GLU A 86 21.99 11.39 3.66
CA GLU A 86 23.39 11.13 3.30
C GLU A 86 24.28 12.36 3.52
N GLY A 87 23.78 13.56 3.20
CA GLY A 87 24.51 14.82 3.43
C GLY A 87 24.62 15.27 4.89
N ALA A 88 23.94 14.58 5.82
CA ALA A 88 24.00 14.85 7.26
C ALA A 88 25.05 14.00 8.00
N GLN A 89 25.77 13.13 7.28
CA GLN A 89 26.83 12.24 7.79
C GLN A 89 28.22 12.80 7.49
#